data_AF-A0A932B5T8-F1
#
_entry.id   AF-A0A932B5T8-F1
#
_cell.length_a   1.000
_cell.length_b   1.000
_cell.length_c   1.000
_cell.angle_alpha   90.00
_cell.angle_beta   90.00
_cell.angle_gamma   90.00
#
_symmetry.space_group_name_H-M   'P 1'
#
loop_
_entity.id
_entity.type
_entity.pdbx_description
1 polymer ?
#
loop_
_entity_poly.entity_id
_entity_poly.type
_entity_poly.pdbx_seq_one_letter_code
_entity_poly.pdbx_strand_id
1 'polypeptide(L)'
;AAAREETDHLAWTEQRLKALGSRTSLLNPLWYAGAFGIGLLAAKAGDKISLGFVVETERQVEHHLNSHMDRLPAGDVASKAIVAQMRDDEVAHADAAQRAGGIELPSPVRGLMRLAAKVMTTTAHYL
;
A
#
# COMPACT_ATOMS: atom_id res chain seq x y z
N ALA A 1 -10.53 11.31 4.79
CA ALA A 1 -9.53 10.93 5.81
C ALA A 1 -8.44 10.16 5.10
N ALA A 2 -8.66 8.87 4.77
CA ALA A 2 -7.73 8.00 4.04
C ALA A 2 -6.92 8.65 2.91
N ALA A 3 -7.55 9.27 1.90
CA ALA A 3 -6.80 9.89 0.78
C ALA A 3 -5.80 11.00 1.19
N ARG A 4 -6.03 11.69 2.32
CA ARG A 4 -5.06 12.66 2.87
C ARG A 4 -3.93 11.93 3.58
N GLU A 5 -4.25 10.92 4.37
CA GLU A 5 -3.28 10.05 5.05
C GLU A 5 -2.33 9.39 4.03
N GLU A 6 -2.84 8.91 2.89
CA GLU A 6 -2.01 8.41 1.77
C GLU A 6 -1.04 9.45 1.23
N THR A 7 -1.47 10.71 1.14
CA THR A 7 -0.60 11.81 0.70
C THR A 7 0.49 12.09 1.74
N ASP A 8 0.14 12.00 3.02
CA ASP A 8 1.08 12.16 4.12
C ASP A 8 2.10 11.02 4.15
N HIS A 9 1.67 9.78 3.89
CA HIS A 9 2.56 8.62 3.76
C HIS A 9 3.59 8.81 2.65
N LEU A 10 3.15 9.27 1.47
CA LEU A 10 4.05 9.60 0.35
C LEU A 10 5.03 10.72 0.74
N ALA A 11 4.55 11.75 1.43
CA ALA A 11 5.40 12.86 1.86
C ALA A 11 6.44 12.41 2.91
N TRP A 12 6.06 11.60 3.90
CA TRP A 12 6.96 11.08 4.93
C TRP A 12 8.02 10.16 4.32
N THR A 13 7.62 9.26 3.43
CA THR A 13 8.55 8.33 2.76
C THR A 13 9.50 9.07 1.83
N GLU A 14 9.03 10.05 1.05
CA GLU A 14 9.89 10.87 0.20
C GLU A 14 10.91 11.67 1.01
N GLN A 15 10.47 12.31 2.09
CA GLN A 15 11.36 13.05 3.00
C GLN A 15 12.39 12.13 3.63
N ARG A 16 11.99 10.93 4.07
CA ARG A 16 12.91 9.97 4.67
C ARG A 16 13.93 9.46 3.66
N LEU A 17 13.52 9.16 2.43
CA LEU A 17 14.43 8.77 1.35
C LEU A 17 15.45 9.88 1.06
N LYS A 18 15.02 11.14 0.97
CA LYS A 18 15.92 12.29 0.79
C LYS A 18 16.92 12.41 1.94
N ALA A 19 16.48 12.26 3.19
CA ALA A 19 17.36 12.30 4.37
C ALA A 19 18.40 11.17 4.40
N LEU A 20 18.10 10.03 3.76
CA LEU A 20 19.01 8.90 3.59
C LEU A 20 19.91 9.03 2.34
N GLY A 21 19.82 10.13 1.59
CA GLY A 21 20.55 10.31 0.32
C GLY A 21 20.06 9.39 -0.80
N SER A 22 18.83 8.91 -0.70
CA SER A 22 18.17 8.02 -1.66
C SER A 22 17.12 8.77 -2.50
N ARG A 23 16.44 8.05 -3.40
CA ARG A 23 15.42 8.59 -4.30
C ARG A 23 14.19 7.67 -4.37
N THR A 24 13.07 8.22 -4.81
CA THR A 24 11.88 7.43 -5.18
C THR A 24 12.15 6.59 -6.42
N SER A 25 11.38 5.50 -6.62
CA SER A 25 11.55 4.63 -7.79
C SER A 25 11.23 5.38 -9.09
N LEU A 26 11.96 5.07 -10.18
CA LEU A 26 11.67 5.62 -11.51
C LEU A 26 10.37 5.06 -12.09
N LEU A 27 9.93 3.92 -11.57
CA LEU A 27 8.72 3.23 -12.03
C LEU A 27 7.45 3.79 -11.38
N ASN A 28 7.55 4.79 -10.49
CA ASN A 28 6.39 5.42 -9.86
C ASN A 28 5.27 5.82 -10.85
N PRO A 29 5.55 6.45 -12.02
CA PRO A 29 4.50 6.79 -12.97
C PRO A 29 3.78 5.55 -13.54
N LEU A 30 4.52 4.47 -13.77
CA LEU A 30 3.96 3.21 -14.26
C LEU A 30 3.05 2.57 -13.20
N TRP A 31 3.52 2.52 -11.96
CA TRP A 31 2.73 1.96 -10.85
C TRP A 31 1.47 2.77 -10.56
N TYR A 32 1.59 4.09 -10.55
CA TYR A 32 0.45 4.98 -10.35
C TYR A 32 -0.60 4.78 -11.46
N ALA A 33 -0.18 4.77 -12.73
CA ALA A 33 -1.10 4.56 -13.85
C ALA A 33 -1.78 3.18 -13.79
N GLY A 34 -1.03 2.13 -13.43
CA GLY A 34 -1.57 0.78 -13.26
C GLY A 34 -2.58 0.69 -12.12
N ALA A 35 -2.23 1.21 -10.94
CA ALA A 35 -3.11 1.21 -9.76
C ALA A 35 -4.40 2.00 -10.03
N PHE A 36 -4.29 3.18 -10.66
CA PHE A 36 -5.45 3.97 -11.06
C PHE A 36 -6.36 3.23 -12.03
N GLY A 37 -5.79 2.58 -13.06
CA GLY A 37 -6.56 1.78 -14.01
C GLY A 37 -7.33 0.63 -13.36
N ILE A 38 -6.68 -0.10 -12.44
CA ILE A 38 -7.31 -1.19 -11.69
C ILE A 38 -8.41 -0.65 -10.77
N GLY A 39 -8.15 0.46 -10.08
CA GLY A 39 -9.12 1.13 -9.21
C GLY A 39 -10.38 1.56 -9.96
N LEU A 40 -10.24 2.11 -11.18
CA LEU A 40 -11.38 2.43 -12.03
C LEU A 40 -12.21 1.19 -12.42
N LEU A 41 -11.54 0.07 -12.72
CA LEU A 41 -12.23 -1.19 -13.03
C LEU A 41 -12.99 -1.73 -11.81
N ALA A 42 -12.39 -1.67 -10.62
CA ALA A 42 -13.01 -2.08 -9.37
C ALA A 42 -14.23 -1.19 -9.02
N ALA A 43 -14.10 0.12 -9.18
CA ALA A 43 -15.21 1.07 -9.01
C ALA A 43 -16.37 0.78 -9.95
N LYS A 44 -16.07 0.46 -11.23
CA LYS A 44 -17.09 0.11 -12.22
C LYS A 44 -17.78 -1.23 -11.91
N ALA A 45 -17.13 -2.15 -11.21
CA ALA A 45 -17.72 -3.42 -10.79
C ALA A 45 -18.73 -3.28 -9.63
N GLY A 46 -18.77 -2.11 -8.96
CA GLY A 46 -19.75 -1.75 -7.95
C GLY A 46 -19.15 -1.52 -6.55
N ASP A 47 -19.85 -0.74 -5.73
CA ASP A 47 -19.33 -0.20 -4.46
C ASP A 47 -18.81 -1.27 -3.51
N LYS A 48 -19.54 -2.39 -3.35
CA LYS A 48 -19.12 -3.49 -2.47
C LYS A 48 -17.82 -4.17 -2.92
N ILE A 49 -17.65 -4.34 -4.23
CA ILE A 49 -16.45 -4.93 -4.83
C ILE A 49 -15.29 -3.94 -4.73
N SER A 50 -15.54 -2.66 -5.03
CA SER A 50 -14.55 -1.58 -4.88
C SER A 50 -14.03 -1.50 -3.45
N LEU A 51 -14.92 -1.49 -2.45
CA LEU A 51 -14.54 -1.52 -1.04
C LEU A 51 -13.81 -2.82 -0.68
N GLY A 52 -14.24 -3.98 -1.21
CA GLY A 52 -13.51 -5.25 -1.04
C GLY A 52 -12.09 -5.23 -1.60
N PHE A 53 -11.90 -4.52 -2.72
CA PHE A 53 -10.59 -4.30 -3.33
C PHE A 53 -9.70 -3.39 -2.47
N VAL A 54 -10.27 -2.33 -1.88
CA VAL A 54 -9.57 -1.50 -0.89
C VAL A 54 -9.14 -2.36 0.30
N VAL A 55 -10.06 -3.12 0.92
CA VAL A 55 -9.74 -4.01 2.05
C VAL A 55 -8.56 -4.95 1.74
N GLU A 56 -8.57 -5.59 0.57
CA GLU A 56 -7.47 -6.50 0.21
C GLU A 56 -6.17 -5.76 -0.10
N THR A 57 -6.24 -4.55 -0.66
CA THR A 57 -5.06 -3.70 -0.92
C THR A 57 -4.41 -3.31 0.41
N GLU A 58 -5.16 -2.75 1.35
CA GLU A 58 -4.60 -2.28 2.62
C GLU A 58 -4.01 -3.45 3.43
N ARG A 59 -4.65 -4.63 3.41
CA ARG A 59 -4.08 -5.83 4.06
C ARG A 59 -2.76 -6.28 3.44
N GLN A 60 -2.60 -6.12 2.13
CA GLN A 60 -1.32 -6.44 1.47
C GLN A 60 -0.26 -5.38 1.75
N VAL A 61 -0.64 -4.11 1.84
CA VAL A 61 0.25 -3.02 2.26
C VAL A 61 0.68 -3.25 3.72
N GLU A 62 -0.23 -3.55 4.63
CA GLU A 62 0.05 -3.91 6.03
C GLU A 62 1.08 -5.05 6.11
N HIS A 63 0.86 -6.13 5.35
CA HIS A 63 1.80 -7.25 5.31
C HIS A 63 3.18 -6.83 4.80
N HIS A 64 3.22 -5.96 3.78
CA HIS A 64 4.46 -5.42 3.25
C HIS A 64 5.19 -4.53 4.27
N LEU A 65 4.47 -3.67 4.99
CA LEU A 65 5.01 -2.80 6.04
C LEU A 65 5.56 -3.61 7.22
N ASN A 66 4.87 -4.67 7.63
CA ASN A 66 5.38 -5.62 8.62
C ASN A 66 6.70 -6.26 8.16
N SER A 67 6.77 -6.71 6.90
CA SER A 67 8.02 -7.23 6.33
C SER A 67 9.14 -6.18 6.29
N HIS A 68 8.80 -4.90 6.05
CA HIS A 68 9.76 -3.79 6.11
C HIS A 68 10.28 -3.53 7.52
N MET A 69 9.43 -3.63 8.55
CA MET A 69 9.84 -3.47 9.95
C MET A 69 10.94 -4.47 10.34
N ASP A 70 10.86 -5.71 9.86
CA ASP A 70 11.85 -6.75 10.12
C ASP A 70 13.18 -6.51 9.39
N ARG A 71 13.15 -5.82 8.25
CA ARG A 71 14.32 -5.57 7.39
C ARG A 71 15.06 -4.28 7.76
N LEU A 72 14.40 -3.34 8.42
CA LEU A 72 15.00 -2.05 8.79
C LEU A 72 16.08 -2.21 9.87
N PRO A 73 17.24 -1.52 9.74
CA PRO A 73 18.30 -1.58 10.74
C PRO A 73 17.80 -1.23 12.15
N ALA A 74 18.34 -1.89 13.18
CA ALA A 74 17.94 -1.66 14.57
C ALA A 74 18.04 -0.19 15.00
N GLY A 75 19.07 0.53 14.53
CA GLY A 75 19.29 1.94 14.83
C GLY A 75 18.46 2.93 14.00
N ASP A 76 17.73 2.47 12.98
CA ASP A 76 16.88 3.34 12.16
C ASP A 76 15.49 3.55 12.79
N VAL A 77 15.49 4.20 13.95
CA VAL A 77 14.27 4.47 14.73
C VAL A 77 13.30 5.36 13.94
N ALA A 78 13.82 6.31 13.15
CA ALA A 78 13.01 7.22 12.36
C ALA A 78 12.22 6.50 11.26
N SER A 79 12.86 5.64 10.46
CA SER A 79 12.14 4.86 9.44
C SER A 79 11.14 3.90 10.08
N LYS A 80 11.51 3.27 11.20
CA LYS A 80 10.62 2.36 11.93
C LYS A 80 9.37 3.05 12.47
N ALA A 81 9.49 4.27 12.98
CA ALA A 81 8.36 5.06 13.44
C ALA A 81 7.39 5.39 12.29
N ILE A 82 7.93 5.79 11.13
CA ILE A 82 7.12 6.07 9.92
C ILE A 82 6.37 4.81 9.48
N VAL A 83 7.07 3.69 9.31
CA VAL A 83 6.47 2.43 8.86
C VAL A 83 5.44 1.89 9.85
N ALA A 84 5.68 2.05 11.17
CA ALA A 84 4.72 1.66 12.19
C ALA A 84 3.43 2.50 12.12
N GLN A 85 3.55 3.82 11.97
CA GLN A 85 2.37 4.69 11.83
C GLN A 85 1.57 4.34 10.57
N MET A 86 2.25 4.19 9.43
CA MET A 86 1.59 3.79 8.18
C MET A 86 0.82 2.49 8.37
N ARG A 87 1.44 1.46 8.97
CA ARG A 87 0.79 0.17 9.20
C ARG A 87 -0.49 0.31 10.03
N ASP A 88 -0.45 1.11 11.08
CA ASP A 88 -1.60 1.30 11.96
C ASP A 88 -2.74 2.04 11.22
N ASP A 89 -2.40 2.98 10.32
CA ASP A 89 -3.36 3.64 9.43
C ASP A 89 -3.98 2.65 8.42
N GLU A 90 -3.17 1.80 7.77
CA GLU A 90 -3.65 0.78 6.81
C GLU A 90 -4.65 -0.20 7.44
N VAL A 91 -4.37 -0.63 8.68
CA VAL A 91 -5.28 -1.48 9.45
C VAL A 91 -6.62 -0.77 9.65
N ALA A 92 -6.58 0.51 10.03
CA ALA A 92 -7.79 1.30 10.23
C ALA A 92 -8.58 1.53 8.93
N HIS A 93 -7.89 1.70 7.80
CA HIS A 93 -8.51 1.83 6.47
C HIS A 93 -9.19 0.54 6.04
N ALA A 94 -8.50 -0.61 6.17
CA ALA A 94 -9.07 -1.92 5.84
C ALA A 94 -10.35 -2.18 6.66
N ASP A 95 -10.27 -1.92 7.96
CA ASP A 95 -11.40 -2.06 8.88
C ASP A 95 -12.56 -1.11 8.53
N ALA A 96 -12.25 0.14 8.15
CA ALA A 96 -13.26 1.10 7.73
C ALA A 96 -13.95 0.68 6.44
N ALA A 97 -13.20 0.22 5.43
CA ALA A 97 -13.73 -0.27 4.17
C ALA A 97 -14.57 -1.55 4.36
N GLN A 98 -14.15 -2.43 5.26
CA GLN A 98 -14.93 -3.62 5.62
C GLN A 98 -16.24 -3.24 6.32
N ARG A 99 -16.21 -2.31 7.29
CA ARG A 99 -17.42 -1.77 7.95
C ARG A 99 -18.35 -1.03 6.99
N ALA A 100 -17.81 -0.39 5.95
CA ALA A 100 -18.58 0.26 4.90
C ALA A 100 -19.27 -0.73 3.94
N GLY A 101 -19.06 -2.04 4.09
CA GLY A 101 -19.73 -3.08 3.31
C GLY A 101 -18.87 -3.72 2.22
N GLY A 102 -17.55 -3.55 2.29
CA GLY A 102 -16.61 -4.27 1.44
C GLY A 102 -16.79 -5.79 1.56
N ILE A 103 -16.92 -6.46 0.42
CA ILE A 103 -17.03 -7.93 0.39
C ILE A 103 -15.64 -8.56 0.30
N GLU A 104 -15.51 -9.76 0.87
CA GLU A 104 -14.29 -10.54 0.67
C GLU A 104 -14.17 -10.94 -0.81
N LEU A 105 -13.06 -10.55 -1.43
CA LEU A 105 -12.81 -10.90 -2.83
C LEU A 105 -12.54 -12.41 -2.97
N PRO A 106 -12.97 -13.03 -4.08
CA PRO A 106 -12.69 -14.45 -4.34
C PRO A 106 -11.20 -14.77 -4.24
N SER A 107 -10.86 -15.93 -3.69
CA SER A 107 -9.46 -16.35 -3.47
C SER A 107 -8.55 -16.25 -4.70
N PRO A 108 -9.01 -16.58 -5.94
CA PRO A 108 -8.19 -16.36 -7.14
C PRO A 108 -7.81 -14.89 -7.36
N VAL A 109 -8.73 -13.96 -7.09
CA VAL A 109 -8.49 -12.51 -7.25
C VAL A 109 -7.46 -12.03 -6.23
N ARG A 110 -7.62 -12.43 -4.96
CA ARG A 110 -6.64 -12.10 -3.90
C ARG A 110 -5.25 -12.66 -4.24
N GLY A 111 -5.18 -13.88 -4.76
CA GLY A 111 -3.94 -14.49 -5.23
C GLY A 111 -3.27 -13.67 -6.34
N LEU A 112 -4.03 -13.19 -7.32
CA LEU A 112 -3.53 -12.32 -8.39
C LEU A 112 -3.03 -10.98 -7.84
N MET A 113 -3.78 -10.36 -6.93
CA MET A 113 -3.36 -9.10 -6.30
C MET A 113 -2.03 -9.27 -5.56
N ARG A 114 -1.86 -10.35 -4.79
CA ARG A 114 -0.59 -10.64 -4.09
C ARG A 114 0.59 -10.81 -5.04
N LEU A 115 0.37 -11.47 -6.18
CA LEU A 115 1.40 -11.62 -7.21
C LEU A 115 1.78 -10.25 -7.80
N ALA A 116 0.80 -9.41 -8.11
CA ALA A 116 1.04 -8.07 -8.61
C ALA A 116 1.81 -7.20 -7.59
N ALA A 117 1.41 -7.23 -6.32
CA ALA A 117 2.09 -6.53 -5.23
C ALA A 117 3.54 -7.01 -5.07
N LYS A 118 3.79 -8.32 -5.16
CA LYS A 118 5.14 -8.87 -5.11
C LYS A 118 6.01 -8.40 -6.28
N VAL A 119 5.48 -8.39 -7.51
CA VAL A 119 6.20 -7.90 -8.69
C VAL A 119 6.56 -6.42 -8.51
N MET A 120 5.60 -5.60 -8.10
CA MET A 120 5.80 -4.17 -7.87
C MET A 120 6.89 -3.91 -6.81
N THR A 121 6.74 -4.49 -5.63
CA THR A 121 7.68 -4.27 -4.51
C THR A 121 9.09 -4.79 -4.82
N THR A 122 9.20 -5.91 -5.54
CA THR A 122 10.51 -6.46 -5.96
C THR A 122 11.18 -5.55 -6.98
N THR A 123 10.46 -5.16 -8.03
CA THR A 123 11.03 -4.33 -9.10
C THR A 123 11.38 -2.92 -8.63
N ALA A 124 10.55 -2.31 -7.78
CA ALA A 124 10.84 -1.00 -7.18
C ALA A 124 12.08 -1.03 -6.25
N HIS A 125 12.43 -2.18 -5.69
CA HIS A 125 13.65 -2.32 -4.88
C HIS A 125 14.92 -2.32 -5.74
N TYR A 126 14.84 -2.84 -6.98
CA TYR A 126 16.00 -3.01 -7.86
C TYR A 126 16.13 -1.92 -8.95
N LEU A 127 15.09 -1.10 -9.20
CA LEU A 127 15.01 -0.09 -10.28
C LEU A 127 14.58 1.31 -9.79
#